data_AF-A0A8J7ZJG1-F1
#
_entry.id   AF-A0A8J7ZJG1-F1
#
_cell.length_a   1.000
_cell.length_b   1.000
_cell.length_c   1.000
_cell.angle_alpha   90.00
_cell.angle_beta   90.00
_cell.angle_gamma   90.00
#
_symmetry.space_group_name_H-M   'P 1'
#
loop_
_entity.id
_entity.type
_entity.pdbx_description
1 polymer ?
#
loop_
_entity_poly.entity_id
_entity_poly.type
_entity_poly.pdbx_seq_one_letter_code
_entity_poly.pdbx_strand_id
1 'polypeptide(L)'
;MSTRFATTAELVQELASRSFDRPPAIVCNAHVTGLGVARALSAHGVPVIALDRTPDGVAPGSTAVAAAGAVTYPLDDVNGFREDLEAISGALEDDPVAFACMDEWVHGLVAADPEGVRLPFAVDAIDGVLDKTALYARCERLDVPYPETYRIEEAGVDGDGPPVRTADEAAAELGFPLVVKPARKREFEEAVGTNVVEVADRDEFREVVDGAAADGIRVMAQERVDVATGEDRSLASYRGPDGDVLGVVGNARVRYPRGYGTSCVVDVVDNPALRERATAVLDDAGYHGISESEFVYDRDREAYVLLDVNTRPWKWISLPVAAGANLPMAAYADAVANADAVANVDAVADPDAVDAHDEPGPARDPRWVFLADYVQAVAGDGGDVLSREEWYALVQGDVATPAELESHANDATTDVVAGVYRPDDPDPTYQLLRTELGLREYYCAC
;
A
#
# COMPACT_ATOMS: atom_id res chain seq x y z
N MET A 1 -27.05 -9.73 -3.51
CA MET A 1 -26.99 -10.73 -2.42
C MET A 1 -25.69 -10.46 -1.71
N SER A 2 -25.68 -10.29 -0.38
CA SER A 2 -24.42 -10.13 0.37
C SER A 2 -23.59 -11.40 0.21
N THR A 3 -22.34 -11.27 -0.24
CA THR A 3 -21.43 -12.39 -0.42
C THR A 3 -21.15 -13.01 0.95
N ARG A 4 -21.38 -14.32 1.07
CA ARG A 4 -21.09 -15.05 2.32
C ARG A 4 -19.58 -15.28 2.39
N PHE A 5 -18.97 -14.90 3.50
CA PHE A 5 -17.59 -15.30 3.78
C PHE A 5 -17.54 -16.81 4.07
N ALA A 6 -16.89 -17.57 3.19
CA ALA A 6 -16.83 -19.02 3.19
C ALA A 6 -15.56 -19.55 3.86
N THR A 7 -15.55 -20.80 4.33
CA THR A 7 -14.28 -21.51 4.58
C THR A 7 -13.56 -21.81 3.26
N THR A 8 -12.24 -22.09 3.25
CA THR A 8 -11.52 -22.42 2.00
C THR A 8 -12.22 -23.52 1.21
N ALA A 9 -12.64 -24.59 1.88
CA ALA A 9 -13.32 -25.73 1.25
C ALA A 9 -14.70 -25.37 0.65
N GLU A 10 -15.46 -24.49 1.32
CA GLU A 10 -16.73 -23.97 0.79
C GLU A 10 -16.49 -23.04 -0.41
N LEU A 11 -15.45 -22.18 -0.34
CA LEU A 11 -15.08 -21.25 -1.40
C LEU A 11 -14.65 -22.02 -2.66
N VAL A 12 -13.80 -23.03 -2.54
CA VAL A 12 -13.37 -23.89 -3.65
C VAL A 12 -14.58 -24.55 -4.34
N GLN A 13 -15.55 -25.06 -3.58
CA GLN A 13 -16.77 -25.64 -4.14
C GLN A 13 -17.64 -24.60 -4.87
N GLU A 14 -17.73 -23.40 -4.32
CA GLU A 14 -18.46 -22.29 -4.92
C GLU A 14 -17.80 -21.85 -6.23
N LEU A 15 -16.48 -21.67 -6.25
CA LEU A 15 -15.71 -21.25 -7.42
C LEU A 15 -15.75 -22.30 -8.53
N ALA A 16 -15.63 -23.59 -8.21
CA ALA A 16 -15.72 -24.68 -9.19
C ALA A 16 -17.10 -24.77 -9.91
N SER A 17 -18.12 -24.09 -9.38
CA SER A 17 -19.45 -24.02 -9.99
C SER A 17 -19.70 -22.74 -10.81
N ARG A 18 -18.71 -21.84 -10.87
CA ARG A 18 -18.78 -20.55 -11.54
C ARG A 18 -17.84 -20.53 -12.75
N SER A 19 -18.24 -19.78 -13.77
CA SER A 19 -17.39 -19.42 -14.90
C SER A 19 -17.20 -17.91 -14.90
N PHE A 20 -16.04 -17.46 -15.34
CA PHE A 20 -15.67 -16.05 -15.36
C PHE A 20 -15.22 -15.67 -16.77
N ASP A 21 -15.67 -14.51 -17.27
CA ASP A 21 -15.32 -14.05 -18.62
C ASP A 21 -13.86 -13.56 -18.72
N ARG A 22 -13.17 -13.44 -17.59
CA ARG A 22 -11.78 -12.96 -17.44
C ARG A 22 -11.11 -13.65 -16.25
N PRO A 23 -9.76 -13.77 -16.23
CA PRO A 23 -9.04 -14.27 -15.07
C PRO A 23 -9.43 -13.51 -13.80
N PRO A 24 -9.88 -14.19 -12.73
CA PRO A 24 -10.25 -13.50 -11.50
C PRO A 24 -9.05 -12.81 -10.83
N ALA A 25 -9.32 -11.78 -10.04
CA ALA A 25 -8.34 -11.20 -9.12
C ALA A 25 -8.56 -11.75 -7.72
N ILE A 26 -7.49 -12.25 -7.09
CA ILE A 26 -7.46 -12.58 -5.67
C ILE A 26 -6.98 -11.34 -4.91
N VAL A 27 -7.73 -10.91 -3.89
CA VAL A 27 -7.35 -9.77 -3.05
C VAL A 27 -7.17 -10.24 -1.61
N CYS A 28 -5.91 -10.30 -1.16
CA CYS A 28 -5.52 -10.71 0.19
C CYS A 28 -5.41 -9.48 1.10
N ASN A 29 -5.85 -9.61 2.37
CA ASN A 29 -6.14 -8.50 3.30
C ASN A 29 -7.35 -7.68 2.83
N ALA A 30 -8.55 -8.24 3.05
CA ALA A 30 -9.82 -7.73 2.55
C ALA A 30 -10.40 -6.57 3.39
N HIS A 31 -9.55 -5.71 3.95
CA HIS A 31 -9.94 -4.49 4.65
C HIS A 31 -10.06 -3.29 3.70
N VAL A 32 -9.80 -2.06 4.18
CA VAL A 32 -9.95 -0.80 3.41
C VAL A 32 -9.12 -0.81 2.12
N THR A 33 -7.86 -1.23 2.20
CA THR A 33 -6.98 -1.33 1.03
C THR A 33 -7.52 -2.32 0.00
N GLY A 34 -7.89 -3.53 0.45
CA GLY A 34 -8.46 -4.57 -0.42
C GLY A 34 -9.79 -4.14 -1.04
N LEU A 35 -10.63 -3.41 -0.31
CA LEU A 35 -11.87 -2.83 -0.84
C LEU A 35 -11.59 -1.82 -1.97
N GLY A 36 -10.55 -0.99 -1.83
CA GLY A 36 -10.12 -0.07 -2.87
C GLY A 36 -9.71 -0.78 -4.16
N VAL A 37 -8.90 -1.84 -4.04
CA VAL A 37 -8.49 -2.70 -5.15
C VAL A 37 -9.71 -3.39 -5.78
N ALA A 38 -10.57 -4.01 -4.95
CA ALA A 38 -11.75 -4.73 -5.41
C ALA A 38 -12.70 -3.82 -6.22
N ARG A 39 -12.97 -2.61 -5.73
CA ARG A 39 -13.81 -1.62 -6.42
C ARG A 39 -13.20 -1.14 -7.72
N ALA A 40 -11.89 -0.92 -7.75
CA ALA A 40 -11.18 -0.50 -8.96
C ALA A 40 -11.24 -1.56 -10.06
N LEU A 41 -11.01 -2.83 -9.72
CA LEU A 41 -11.03 -3.94 -10.68
C LEU A 41 -12.46 -4.30 -11.12
N SER A 42 -13.40 -4.37 -10.19
CA SER A 42 -14.80 -4.71 -10.47
C SER A 42 -15.48 -3.69 -11.40
N ALA A 43 -15.10 -2.40 -11.31
CA ALA A 43 -15.59 -1.37 -12.22
C ALA A 43 -15.28 -1.67 -13.71
N HIS A 44 -14.20 -2.41 -13.99
CA HIS A 44 -13.81 -2.85 -15.34
C HIS A 44 -14.17 -4.33 -15.60
N GLY A 45 -15.12 -4.88 -14.83
CA GLY A 45 -15.63 -6.23 -15.05
C GLY A 45 -14.68 -7.36 -14.66
N VAL A 46 -13.59 -7.07 -13.93
CA VAL A 46 -12.72 -8.12 -13.38
C VAL A 46 -13.41 -8.77 -12.17
N PRO A 47 -13.62 -10.10 -12.17
CA PRO A 47 -14.20 -10.78 -11.01
C PRO A 47 -13.22 -10.78 -9.84
N VAL A 48 -13.68 -10.38 -8.66
CA VAL A 48 -12.83 -10.30 -7.47
C VAL A 48 -13.19 -11.37 -6.44
N ILE A 49 -12.17 -12.06 -5.96
CA ILE A 49 -12.23 -13.03 -4.86
C ILE A 49 -11.50 -12.43 -3.66
N ALA A 50 -12.24 -12.06 -2.61
CA ALA A 50 -11.67 -11.45 -1.41
C ALA A 50 -11.25 -12.52 -0.40
N LEU A 51 -9.96 -12.55 -0.03
CA LEU A 51 -9.39 -13.53 0.89
C LEU A 51 -8.87 -12.84 2.16
N ASP A 52 -9.17 -13.46 3.30
CA ASP A 52 -8.70 -12.98 4.60
C ASP A 52 -8.64 -14.15 5.60
N ARG A 53 -8.04 -13.96 6.77
CA ARG A 53 -8.06 -14.94 7.87
C ARG A 53 -9.39 -14.95 8.64
N THR A 54 -10.14 -13.85 8.59
CA THR A 54 -11.43 -13.71 9.28
C THR A 54 -12.48 -13.03 8.38
N PRO A 55 -13.79 -13.22 8.66
CA PRO A 55 -14.86 -12.54 7.92
C PRO A 55 -14.99 -11.04 8.22
N ASP A 56 -14.12 -10.48 9.06
CA ASP A 56 -14.32 -9.17 9.68
C ASP A 56 -13.71 -8.01 8.87
N GLY A 57 -13.07 -8.31 7.72
CA GLY A 57 -12.69 -7.30 6.73
C GLY A 57 -13.89 -6.51 6.20
N VAL A 58 -13.65 -5.31 5.68
CA VAL A 58 -14.73 -4.46 5.11
C VAL A 58 -15.08 -4.81 3.66
N ALA A 59 -14.19 -5.46 2.90
CA ALA A 59 -14.40 -5.79 1.50
C ALA A 59 -15.35 -6.98 1.24
N PRO A 60 -15.37 -8.08 2.03
CA PRO A 60 -16.12 -9.29 1.69
C PRO A 60 -17.59 -9.08 1.35
N GLY A 61 -18.29 -8.15 2.02
CA GLY A 61 -19.70 -7.88 1.77
C GLY A 61 -19.97 -6.89 0.63
N SER A 62 -18.94 -6.34 0.00
CA SER A 62 -19.07 -5.36 -1.08
C SER A 62 -19.71 -5.95 -2.33
N THR A 63 -20.48 -5.14 -3.05
CA THR A 63 -20.98 -5.47 -4.40
C THR A 63 -19.87 -5.66 -5.43
N ALA A 64 -18.65 -5.16 -5.15
CA ALA A 64 -17.46 -5.35 -5.97
C ALA A 64 -16.80 -6.74 -5.82
N VAL A 65 -17.26 -7.56 -4.86
CA VAL A 65 -16.68 -8.86 -4.55
C VAL A 65 -17.61 -9.99 -5.01
N ALA A 66 -17.10 -10.82 -5.91
CA ALA A 66 -17.86 -11.94 -6.48
C ALA A 66 -17.94 -13.13 -5.52
N ALA A 67 -16.86 -13.42 -4.80
CA ALA A 67 -16.77 -14.48 -3.79
C ALA A 67 -15.81 -14.06 -2.68
N ALA A 68 -15.99 -14.56 -1.46
CA ALA A 68 -15.11 -14.24 -0.35
C ALA A 68 -14.91 -15.45 0.57
N GLY A 69 -13.71 -15.62 1.11
CA GLY A 69 -13.47 -16.72 2.04
C GLY A 69 -12.18 -16.65 2.82
N ALA A 70 -12.09 -17.57 3.77
CA ALA A 70 -10.96 -17.75 4.65
C ALA A 70 -9.77 -18.36 3.89
N VAL A 71 -8.57 -17.94 4.25
CA VAL A 71 -7.32 -18.64 3.96
C VAL A 71 -6.44 -18.68 5.20
N THR A 72 -5.52 -19.63 5.23
CA THR A 72 -4.47 -19.74 6.23
C THR A 72 -3.62 -18.47 6.22
N TYR A 73 -3.37 -17.91 7.39
CA TYR A 73 -2.60 -16.69 7.52
C TYR A 73 -1.11 -16.99 7.28
N PRO A 74 -0.42 -16.29 6.35
CA PRO A 74 0.94 -16.65 5.95
C PRO A 74 1.98 -16.60 7.07
N LEU A 75 1.78 -15.77 8.09
CA LEU A 75 2.68 -15.74 9.25
C LEU A 75 2.51 -16.93 10.20
N ASP A 76 1.32 -17.54 10.22
CA ASP A 76 1.02 -18.71 11.04
C ASP A 76 1.51 -20.00 10.34
N ASP A 77 1.22 -20.16 9.04
CA ASP A 77 1.63 -21.30 8.23
C ASP A 77 1.68 -20.96 6.73
N VAL A 78 2.90 -20.74 6.22
CA VAL A 78 3.14 -20.43 4.80
C VAL A 78 2.80 -21.60 3.87
N ASN A 79 2.92 -22.85 4.31
CA ASN A 79 2.59 -24.01 3.47
C ASN A 79 1.08 -24.19 3.40
N GLY A 80 0.36 -24.02 4.52
CA GLY A 80 -1.09 -23.99 4.51
C GLY A 80 -1.64 -22.85 3.63
N PHE A 81 -1.01 -21.67 3.67
CA PHE A 81 -1.37 -20.57 2.76
C PHE A 81 -1.14 -20.92 1.28
N ARG A 82 -0.01 -21.58 0.94
CA ARG A 82 0.23 -22.12 -0.41
C ARG A 82 -0.88 -23.09 -0.82
N GLU A 83 -1.16 -24.10 0.01
CA GLU A 83 -2.16 -25.14 -0.27
C GLU A 83 -3.56 -24.55 -0.49
N ASP A 84 -3.95 -23.55 0.31
CA ASP A 84 -5.23 -22.85 0.15
C ASP A 84 -5.31 -22.10 -1.18
N LEU A 85 -4.24 -21.37 -1.57
CA LEU A 85 -4.21 -20.62 -2.82
C LEU A 85 -4.18 -21.53 -4.06
N GLU A 86 -3.43 -22.63 -4.02
CA GLU A 86 -3.40 -23.63 -5.10
C GLU A 86 -4.75 -24.34 -5.25
N ALA A 87 -5.44 -24.64 -4.14
CA ALA A 87 -6.78 -25.21 -4.17
C ALA A 87 -7.81 -24.23 -4.76
N ILE A 88 -7.70 -22.95 -4.43
CA ILE A 88 -8.54 -21.89 -5.00
C ILE A 88 -8.25 -21.73 -6.50
N SER A 89 -6.98 -21.63 -6.90
CA SER A 89 -6.58 -21.51 -8.30
C SER A 89 -7.05 -22.71 -9.12
N GLY A 90 -6.85 -23.93 -8.62
CA GLY A 90 -7.28 -25.16 -9.29
C GLY A 90 -8.81 -25.33 -9.43
N ALA A 91 -9.61 -24.48 -8.76
CA ALA A 91 -11.05 -24.41 -8.95
C ALA A 91 -11.49 -23.41 -10.03
N LEU A 92 -10.56 -22.64 -10.58
CA LEU A 92 -10.78 -21.63 -11.62
C LEU A 92 -10.35 -22.16 -12.99
N GLU A 93 -10.91 -21.57 -14.05
CA GLU A 93 -10.55 -21.92 -15.43
C GLU A 93 -9.22 -21.28 -15.85
N ASP A 94 -8.92 -20.08 -15.33
CA ASP A 94 -7.72 -19.30 -15.60
C ASP A 94 -6.98 -18.98 -14.30
N ASP A 95 -5.64 -18.93 -14.38
CA ASP A 95 -4.79 -18.53 -13.26
C ASP A 95 -5.15 -17.10 -12.78
N PRO A 96 -5.57 -16.92 -11.51
CA PRO A 96 -5.92 -15.62 -10.98
C PRO A 96 -4.70 -14.71 -10.77
N VAL A 97 -4.95 -13.40 -10.76
CA VAL A 97 -3.93 -12.38 -10.40
C VAL A 97 -4.07 -12.02 -8.92
N ALA A 98 -3.01 -12.18 -8.14
CA ALA A 98 -3.03 -11.93 -6.69
C ALA A 98 -2.54 -10.53 -6.32
N PHE A 99 -3.34 -9.82 -5.52
CA PHE A 99 -3.05 -8.53 -4.92
C PHE A 99 -2.93 -8.69 -3.39
N ALA A 100 -1.71 -8.53 -2.86
CA ALA A 100 -1.47 -8.47 -1.43
C ALA A 100 -1.56 -7.03 -0.91
N CYS A 101 -2.50 -6.77 -0.01
CA CYS A 101 -2.80 -5.42 0.46
C CYS A 101 -2.15 -5.06 1.82
N MET A 102 -1.14 -5.82 2.25
CA MET A 102 -0.29 -5.57 3.44
C MET A 102 1.04 -6.35 3.31
N ASP A 103 2.13 -5.87 3.93
CA ASP A 103 3.50 -6.38 3.73
C ASP A 103 3.62 -7.88 4.03
N GLU A 104 2.99 -8.34 5.12
CA GLU A 104 2.96 -9.76 5.50
C GLU A 104 2.33 -10.67 4.43
N TRP A 105 1.36 -10.17 3.68
CA TRP A 105 0.73 -10.92 2.59
C TRP A 105 1.59 -10.88 1.32
N VAL A 106 2.35 -9.80 1.10
CA VAL A 106 3.34 -9.72 0.01
C VAL A 106 4.44 -10.75 0.26
N HIS A 107 5.05 -10.72 1.45
CA HIS A 107 6.06 -11.72 1.85
C HIS A 107 5.47 -13.14 1.88
N GLY A 108 4.21 -13.28 2.30
CA GLY A 108 3.47 -14.54 2.26
C GLY A 108 3.35 -15.10 0.84
N LEU A 109 2.95 -14.30 -0.14
CA LEU A 109 2.86 -14.71 -1.55
C LEU A 109 4.23 -15.08 -2.12
N VAL A 110 5.26 -14.27 -1.84
CA VAL A 110 6.63 -14.52 -2.30
C VAL A 110 7.20 -15.81 -1.71
N ALA A 111 7.02 -16.04 -0.40
CA ALA A 111 7.53 -17.23 0.27
C ALA A 111 6.71 -18.49 -0.05
N ALA A 112 5.40 -18.33 -0.25
CA ALA A 112 4.53 -19.41 -0.66
C ALA A 112 4.77 -19.80 -2.12
N ASP A 113 5.00 -18.88 -3.05
CA ASP A 113 5.19 -19.20 -4.47
C ASP A 113 4.15 -20.24 -4.99
N PRO A 114 2.83 -19.96 -4.84
CA PRO A 114 1.79 -20.94 -5.16
C PRO A 114 1.65 -21.17 -6.66
N GLU A 115 1.51 -22.44 -7.06
CA GLU A 115 1.26 -22.80 -8.46
C GLU A 115 -0.08 -22.23 -8.97
N GLY A 116 -0.08 -21.78 -10.22
CA GLY A 116 -1.29 -21.26 -10.87
C GLY A 116 -1.75 -19.89 -10.37
N VAL A 117 -0.89 -19.09 -9.74
CA VAL A 117 -1.22 -17.72 -9.31
C VAL A 117 -0.25 -16.73 -9.93
N ARG A 118 -0.77 -15.65 -10.52
CA ARG A 118 0.01 -14.59 -11.16
C ARG A 118 0.29 -13.46 -10.16
N LEU A 119 1.55 -13.03 -10.08
CA LEU A 119 1.96 -11.89 -9.25
C LEU A 119 2.24 -10.67 -10.13
N PRO A 120 1.55 -9.53 -9.94
CA PRO A 120 1.70 -8.35 -10.78
C PRO A 120 2.87 -7.44 -10.30
N PHE A 121 3.97 -8.02 -9.83
CA PHE A 121 5.11 -7.28 -9.28
C PHE A 121 6.43 -8.07 -9.31
N ALA A 122 7.55 -7.35 -9.21
CA ALA A 122 8.91 -7.88 -9.24
C ALA A 122 9.29 -8.59 -7.92
N VAL A 123 9.06 -9.89 -7.83
CA VAL A 123 9.40 -10.71 -6.64
C VAL A 123 10.84 -10.50 -6.17
N ASP A 124 11.81 -10.55 -7.08
CA ASP A 124 13.25 -10.45 -6.77
C ASP A 124 13.70 -9.04 -6.36
N ALA A 125 12.91 -8.00 -6.65
CA ALA A 125 13.28 -6.61 -6.39
C ALA A 125 12.67 -6.04 -5.09
N ILE A 126 11.70 -6.74 -4.47
CA ILE A 126 11.01 -6.27 -3.27
C ILE A 126 12.00 -5.98 -2.14
N ASP A 127 12.88 -6.93 -1.82
CA ASP A 127 13.83 -6.78 -0.71
C ASP A 127 14.78 -5.60 -0.94
N GLY A 128 15.15 -5.32 -2.20
CA GLY A 128 16.02 -4.19 -2.56
C GLY A 128 15.36 -2.81 -2.49
N VAL A 129 14.03 -2.76 -2.29
CA VAL A 129 13.24 -1.54 -2.10
C VAL A 129 12.79 -1.39 -0.65
N LEU A 130 12.35 -2.48 0.00
CA LEU A 130 11.89 -2.49 1.39
C LEU A 130 13.03 -2.41 2.42
N ASP A 131 14.23 -2.92 2.07
CA ASP A 131 15.39 -2.80 2.95
C ASP A 131 15.90 -1.35 2.96
N LYS A 132 15.77 -0.71 4.13
CA LYS A 132 16.16 0.71 4.33
C LYS A 132 17.64 0.96 4.08
N THR A 133 18.50 -0.03 4.33
CA THR A 133 19.93 0.09 4.10
C THR A 133 20.21 0.21 2.60
N ALA A 134 19.61 -0.68 1.80
CA ALA A 134 19.69 -0.65 0.35
C ALA A 134 19.01 0.60 -0.25
N LEU A 135 17.84 0.99 0.27
CA LEU A 135 17.10 2.17 -0.16
C LEU A 135 17.91 3.45 0.04
N TYR A 136 18.49 3.68 1.22
CA TYR A 136 19.25 4.91 1.46
C TYR A 136 20.62 4.94 0.78
N ALA A 137 21.28 3.78 0.61
CA ALA A 137 22.46 3.70 -0.24
C ALA A 137 22.16 4.08 -1.70
N ARG A 138 20.96 3.74 -2.18
CA ARG A 138 20.45 4.13 -3.50
C ARG A 138 20.13 5.62 -3.56
N CYS A 139 19.47 6.16 -2.53
CA CYS A 139 19.22 7.60 -2.43
C CYS A 139 20.51 8.42 -2.50
N GLU A 140 21.56 8.00 -1.80
CA GLU A 140 22.88 8.63 -1.84
C GLU A 140 23.47 8.65 -3.26
N ARG A 141 23.42 7.52 -3.98
CA ARG A 141 23.94 7.43 -5.36
C ARG A 141 23.16 8.31 -6.34
N LEU A 142 21.85 8.46 -6.11
CA LEU A 142 20.93 9.17 -6.99
C LEU A 142 20.74 10.65 -6.60
N ASP A 143 21.42 11.13 -5.55
CA ASP A 143 21.23 12.48 -4.99
C ASP A 143 19.75 12.77 -4.60
N VAL A 144 19.07 11.74 -4.07
CA VAL A 144 17.72 11.85 -3.52
C VAL A 144 17.84 12.10 -2.02
N PRO A 145 17.31 13.21 -1.48
CA PRO A 145 17.39 13.48 -0.04
C PRO A 145 16.71 12.38 0.78
N TYR A 146 17.32 11.97 1.87
CA TYR A 146 16.79 11.02 2.86
C TYR A 146 17.24 11.48 4.26
N PRO A 147 16.56 11.04 5.35
CA PRO A 147 16.99 11.37 6.71
C PRO A 147 18.41 10.89 6.98
N GLU A 148 19.24 11.72 7.60
CA GLU A 148 20.62 11.35 7.89
C GLU A 148 20.65 10.08 8.75
N THR A 149 21.32 9.03 8.27
CA THR A 149 21.23 7.68 8.83
C THR A 149 22.62 7.04 8.94
N TYR A 150 22.88 6.38 10.06
CA TYR A 150 24.12 5.69 10.36
C TYR A 150 23.86 4.24 10.75
N ARG A 151 24.66 3.32 10.22
CA ARG A 151 24.74 1.95 10.73
C ARG A 151 25.64 1.93 11.96
N ILE A 152 25.21 1.20 13.01
CA ILE A 152 25.90 1.20 14.30
C ILE A 152 26.85 0.01 14.39
N GLU A 153 28.14 0.28 14.57
CA GLU A 153 29.21 -0.74 14.62
C GLU A 153 28.94 -1.79 15.71
N GLU A 154 28.53 -1.33 16.89
CA GLU A 154 28.29 -2.17 18.07
C GLU A 154 27.13 -3.16 17.86
N ALA A 155 26.17 -2.84 17.00
CA ALA A 155 25.03 -3.71 16.68
C ALA A 155 25.26 -4.60 15.45
N GLY A 156 26.46 -4.59 14.88
CA GLY A 156 26.81 -5.38 13.70
C GLY A 156 26.45 -4.69 12.37
N VAL A 157 27.35 -4.80 11.41
CA VAL A 157 27.22 -4.15 10.08
C VAL A 157 27.58 -5.14 8.98
N ASP A 158 26.74 -5.20 7.94
CA ASP A 158 26.98 -5.97 6.73
C ASP A 158 26.56 -5.17 5.50
N GLY A 159 27.10 -5.55 4.34
CA GLY A 159 26.70 -5.02 3.04
C GLY A 159 27.00 -3.54 2.80
N ASP A 160 26.53 -3.07 1.65
CA ASP A 160 26.53 -1.65 1.29
C ASP A 160 25.33 -0.96 1.94
N GLY A 161 25.50 0.30 2.34
CA GLY A 161 24.53 1.02 3.16
C GLY A 161 24.97 2.43 3.51
N PRO A 162 24.19 3.13 4.35
CA PRO A 162 24.63 4.38 4.96
C PRO A 162 25.97 4.22 5.71
N PRO A 163 26.67 5.32 6.03
CA PRO A 163 27.98 5.25 6.69
C PRO A 163 27.91 4.49 8.02
N VAL A 164 29.00 3.82 8.37
CA VAL A 164 29.17 3.17 9.68
C VAL A 164 29.70 4.20 10.68
N ARG A 165 29.15 4.19 11.89
CA ARG A 165 29.58 4.98 13.05
C ARG A 165 29.53 4.13 14.31
N THR A 166 30.34 4.47 15.29
CA THR A 166 30.09 4.05 16.67
C THR A 166 28.84 4.75 17.21
N ALA A 167 28.21 4.20 18.25
CA ALA A 167 27.07 4.84 18.90
C ALA A 167 27.41 6.26 19.40
N ASP A 168 28.64 6.47 19.90
CA ASP A 168 29.06 7.78 20.40
C ASP A 168 29.24 8.82 19.29
N GLU A 169 29.77 8.41 18.12
CA GLU A 169 29.90 9.29 16.95
C GLU A 169 28.53 9.62 16.35
N ALA A 170 27.66 8.61 16.18
CA ALA A 170 26.31 8.82 15.67
C ALA A 170 25.51 9.79 16.56
N ALA A 171 25.60 9.64 17.89
CA ALA A 171 24.96 10.55 18.84
C ALA A 171 25.53 11.99 18.78
N ALA A 172 26.81 12.15 18.44
CA ALA A 172 27.43 13.46 18.31
C ALA A 172 27.06 14.17 16.99
N GLU A 173 26.90 13.40 15.91
CA GLU A 173 26.55 13.91 14.58
C GLU A 173 25.05 14.20 14.46
N LEU A 174 24.17 13.27 14.88
CA LEU A 174 22.71 13.41 14.76
C LEU A 174 22.10 14.33 15.83
N GLY A 175 22.72 14.39 17.01
CA GLY A 175 22.11 15.02 18.19
C GLY A 175 20.90 14.25 18.73
N PHE A 176 20.24 14.82 19.72
CA PHE A 176 19.06 14.22 20.36
C PHE A 176 17.84 15.14 20.30
N PRO A 177 16.62 14.56 20.28
CA PRO A 177 16.37 13.12 20.20
C PRO A 177 16.63 12.56 18.80
N LEU A 178 17.01 11.29 18.74
CA LEU A 178 17.23 10.55 17.49
C LEU A 178 16.36 9.31 17.45
N VAL A 179 16.29 8.69 16.28
CA VAL A 179 15.45 7.54 16.03
C VAL A 179 16.32 6.31 15.78
N VAL A 180 16.07 5.22 16.51
CA VAL A 180 16.67 3.91 16.27
C VAL A 180 15.69 3.03 15.51
N LYS A 181 16.15 2.45 14.41
CA LYS A 181 15.36 1.56 13.55
C LYS A 181 16.13 0.26 13.30
N PRO A 182 15.46 -0.88 13.21
CA PRO A 182 16.13 -2.11 12.79
C PRO A 182 16.51 -2.04 11.32
N ALA A 183 17.56 -2.76 10.94
CA ALA A 183 17.89 -2.97 9.53
C ALA A 183 16.79 -3.79 8.82
N ARG A 184 16.12 -4.70 9.55
CA ARG A 184 14.98 -5.50 9.08
C ARG A 184 13.82 -5.40 10.05
N LYS A 185 12.65 -4.95 9.57
CA LYS A 185 11.44 -4.68 10.38
C LYS A 185 11.04 -5.87 11.30
N ARG A 186 11.01 -7.09 10.75
CA ARG A 186 10.46 -8.29 11.44
C ARG A 186 11.26 -8.80 12.64
N GLU A 187 12.60 -8.84 12.55
CA GLU A 187 13.46 -9.38 13.63
C GLU A 187 13.38 -8.53 14.92
N PHE A 188 12.97 -7.26 14.80
CA PHE A 188 12.93 -6.29 15.90
C PHE A 188 11.52 -6.06 16.47
N GLU A 189 10.46 -6.18 15.67
CA GLU A 189 9.09 -6.20 16.22
C GLU A 189 8.86 -7.36 17.19
N GLU A 190 9.40 -8.53 16.86
CA GLU A 190 9.32 -9.73 17.72
C GLU A 190 10.09 -9.56 19.05
N ALA A 191 11.12 -8.71 19.08
CA ALA A 191 11.97 -8.48 20.25
C ALA A 191 11.58 -7.23 21.08
N VAL A 192 11.15 -6.16 20.43
CA VAL A 192 10.99 -4.81 21.02
C VAL A 192 9.54 -4.29 20.97
N GLY A 193 8.66 -4.91 20.18
CA GLY A 193 7.24 -4.55 20.11
C GLY A 193 6.94 -3.25 19.35
N THR A 194 7.94 -2.64 18.70
CA THR A 194 7.80 -1.48 17.81
C THR A 194 8.88 -1.51 16.72
N ASN A 195 8.58 -1.00 15.52
CA ASN A 195 9.53 -0.85 14.41
C ASN A 195 10.47 0.36 14.53
N VAL A 196 10.25 1.22 15.53
CA VAL A 196 10.93 2.51 15.69
C VAL A 196 11.01 2.85 17.18
N VAL A 197 12.21 3.23 17.65
CA VAL A 197 12.42 3.72 19.02
C VAL A 197 13.01 5.14 18.96
N GLU A 198 12.26 6.14 19.44
CA GLU A 198 12.82 7.48 19.67
C GLU A 198 13.56 7.47 21.02
N VAL A 199 14.81 7.92 21.01
CA VAL A 199 15.65 8.01 22.20
C VAL A 199 15.97 9.47 22.50
N ALA A 200 15.74 9.88 23.74
CA ALA A 200 15.83 11.26 24.19
C ALA A 200 17.25 11.70 24.55
N ASP A 201 18.12 10.74 24.88
CA ASP A 201 19.50 11.00 25.26
C ASP A 201 20.45 9.82 24.99
N ARG A 202 21.72 10.04 25.34
CA ARG A 202 22.82 9.10 25.09
C ARG A 202 22.68 7.81 25.89
N ASP A 203 22.12 7.86 27.09
CA ASP A 203 22.01 6.67 27.93
C ASP A 203 20.90 5.77 27.37
N GLU A 204 19.74 6.33 27.03
CA GLU A 204 18.67 5.59 26.34
C GLU A 204 19.15 5.00 25.01
N PHE A 205 19.91 5.77 24.22
CA PHE A 205 20.43 5.27 22.95
C PHE A 205 21.36 4.06 23.13
N ARG A 206 22.28 4.12 24.09
CA ARG A 206 23.18 3.01 24.39
C ARG A 206 22.44 1.79 24.89
N GLU A 207 21.43 1.95 25.74
CA GLU A 207 20.60 0.84 26.21
C GLU A 207 19.94 0.09 25.04
N VAL A 208 19.39 0.83 24.06
CA VAL A 208 18.79 0.22 22.86
C VAL A 208 19.82 -0.49 22.00
N VAL A 209 20.99 0.12 21.77
CA VAL A 209 22.08 -0.49 20.97
C VAL A 209 22.63 -1.74 21.62
N ASP A 210 22.90 -1.71 22.93
CA ASP A 210 23.43 -2.85 23.68
C ASP A 210 22.42 -4.00 23.72
N GLY A 211 21.13 -3.68 23.89
CA GLY A 211 20.05 -4.67 23.81
C GLY A 211 19.97 -5.34 22.44
N ALA A 212 19.96 -4.55 21.37
CA ALA A 212 19.95 -5.06 20.01
C ALA A 212 21.18 -5.93 19.70
N ALA A 213 22.36 -5.50 20.14
CA ALA A 213 23.61 -6.27 19.98
C ALA A 213 23.57 -7.61 20.73
N ALA A 214 23.01 -7.65 21.94
CA ALA A 214 22.86 -8.86 22.73
C ALA A 214 21.95 -9.90 22.04
N ASP A 215 20.92 -9.43 21.33
CA ASP A 215 19.97 -10.26 20.60
C ASP A 215 20.41 -10.54 19.15
N GLY A 216 21.57 -10.00 18.72
CA GLY A 216 22.08 -10.14 17.36
C GLY A 216 21.26 -9.38 16.31
N ILE A 217 20.51 -8.35 16.72
CA ILE A 217 19.67 -7.53 15.86
C ILE A 217 20.45 -6.31 15.41
N ARG A 218 20.54 -6.11 14.09
CA ARG A 218 21.21 -4.96 13.49
C ARG A 218 20.31 -3.73 13.56
N VAL A 219 20.86 -2.60 13.98
CA VAL A 219 20.14 -1.32 14.07
C VAL A 219 20.86 -0.19 13.36
N MET A 220 20.08 0.81 12.96
CA MET A 220 20.52 2.08 12.42
C MET A 220 20.05 3.20 13.35
N ALA A 221 20.91 4.20 13.55
CA ALA A 221 20.52 5.48 14.12
C ALA A 221 20.19 6.45 13.00
N GLN A 222 19.09 7.18 13.14
CA GLN A 222 18.58 8.09 12.14
C GLN A 222 18.17 9.41 12.79
N GLU A 223 18.39 10.49 12.07
CA GLU A 223 17.88 11.81 12.38
C GLU A 223 16.36 11.81 12.61
N ARG A 224 15.93 12.52 13.66
CA ARG A 224 14.52 12.87 13.81
C ARG A 224 14.22 14.16 13.03
N VAL A 225 13.81 13.99 11.77
CA VAL A 225 13.46 15.11 10.87
C VAL A 225 12.35 16.00 11.47
N ASP A 226 12.51 17.33 11.42
CA ASP A 226 11.43 18.27 11.76
C ASP A 226 10.39 18.34 10.62
N VAL A 227 9.50 17.36 10.63
CA VAL A 227 8.49 17.19 9.58
C VAL A 227 7.42 18.28 9.66
N ALA A 228 7.21 18.99 8.54
CA ALA A 228 6.08 19.90 8.41
C ALA A 228 4.75 19.13 8.33
N THR A 229 3.93 19.27 9.37
CA THR A 229 2.60 18.67 9.42
C THR A 229 1.75 19.04 8.21
N GLY A 230 1.22 18.04 7.50
CA GLY A 230 0.29 18.22 6.37
C GLY A 230 0.97 18.55 5.05
N GLU A 231 2.30 18.57 4.99
CA GLU A 231 3.08 18.83 3.77
C GLU A 231 3.66 17.55 3.15
N ASP A 232 3.55 16.40 3.83
CA ASP A 232 3.98 15.09 3.35
C ASP A 232 3.44 14.82 1.94
N ARG A 233 4.27 14.22 1.09
CA ARG A 233 3.88 13.86 -0.27
C ARG A 233 4.33 12.46 -0.60
N SER A 234 3.50 11.73 -1.34
CA SER A 234 3.84 10.39 -1.80
C SER A 234 3.57 10.25 -3.29
N LEU A 235 4.50 9.64 -4.02
CA LEU A 235 4.21 9.18 -5.37
C LEU A 235 3.43 7.86 -5.27
N ALA A 236 2.15 7.89 -5.62
CA ALA A 236 1.35 6.71 -5.89
C ALA A 236 1.58 6.28 -7.32
N SER A 237 2.14 5.09 -7.53
CA SER A 237 2.47 4.65 -8.88
C SER A 237 2.29 3.17 -9.13
N TYR A 238 2.17 2.84 -10.40
CA TYR A 238 2.39 1.54 -10.97
C TYR A 238 3.53 1.68 -11.98
N ARG A 239 4.55 0.83 -11.88
CA ARG A 239 5.62 0.75 -12.85
C ARG A 239 5.52 -0.58 -13.60
N GLY A 240 5.34 -0.53 -14.92
CA GLY A 240 5.30 -1.72 -15.75
C GLY A 240 6.67 -2.38 -15.90
N PRO A 241 6.74 -3.64 -16.36
CA PRO A 241 8.01 -4.34 -16.60
C PRO A 241 8.96 -3.59 -17.55
N ASP A 242 8.41 -2.86 -18.53
CA ASP A 242 9.16 -2.06 -19.51
C ASP A 242 9.63 -0.70 -18.98
N GLY A 243 9.23 -0.33 -17.75
CA GLY A 243 9.64 0.89 -17.06
C GLY A 243 8.68 2.08 -17.19
N ASP A 244 7.56 1.92 -17.90
CA ASP A 244 6.52 2.95 -17.94
C ASP A 244 5.88 3.15 -16.56
N VAL A 245 5.74 4.41 -16.15
CA VAL A 245 5.20 4.78 -14.83
C VAL A 245 3.87 5.50 -14.98
N LEU A 246 2.81 4.85 -14.50
CA LEU A 246 1.51 5.47 -14.24
C LEU A 246 1.47 5.94 -12.78
N GLY A 247 0.99 7.14 -12.49
CA GLY A 247 0.88 7.57 -11.09
C GLY A 247 0.47 9.02 -10.88
N VAL A 248 0.21 9.37 -9.62
CA VAL A 248 -0.10 10.72 -9.14
C VAL A 248 0.67 11.01 -7.85
N VAL A 249 0.89 12.29 -7.55
CA VAL A 249 1.45 12.68 -6.26
C VAL A 249 0.30 13.04 -5.33
N GLY A 250 0.20 12.34 -4.21
CA GLY A 250 -0.73 12.63 -3.13
C GLY A 250 -0.07 13.48 -2.05
N ASN A 251 -0.79 14.43 -1.46
CA ASN A 251 -0.39 15.17 -0.27
C ASN A 251 -1.24 14.74 0.92
N ALA A 252 -0.61 14.11 1.93
CA ALA A 252 -1.30 13.65 3.13
C ALA A 252 -1.56 14.84 4.08
N ARG A 253 -2.66 15.56 3.82
CA ARG A 253 -3.09 16.75 4.56
C ARG A 253 -3.33 16.48 6.04
N VAL A 254 -3.93 15.33 6.34
CA VAL A 254 -4.31 14.94 7.69
C VAL A 254 -3.99 13.46 7.89
N ARG A 255 -3.28 13.16 8.99
CA ARG A 255 -3.01 11.80 9.47
C ARG A 255 -3.63 11.61 10.85
N TYR A 256 -4.06 10.40 11.15
CA TYR A 256 -4.58 10.02 12.47
C TYR A 256 -4.11 8.61 12.85
N PRO A 257 -3.64 8.41 14.10
CA PRO A 257 -3.28 9.44 15.09
C PRO A 257 -2.21 10.43 14.58
N ARG A 258 -2.08 11.60 15.20
CA ARG A 258 -1.05 12.57 14.79
C ARG A 258 0.35 11.99 15.00
N GLY A 259 1.28 12.33 14.11
CA GLY A 259 2.69 11.94 14.17
C GLY A 259 3.00 10.51 13.72
N TYR A 260 2.16 9.54 14.05
CA TYR A 260 2.42 8.10 13.79
C TYR A 260 1.29 7.38 13.05
N GLY A 261 0.25 8.10 12.64
CA GLY A 261 -0.93 7.52 12.01
C GLY A 261 -0.90 7.45 10.49
N THR A 262 -1.93 6.83 9.94
CA THR A 262 -2.15 6.73 8.49
C THR A 262 -2.91 7.96 7.99
N SER A 263 -2.83 8.20 6.68
CA SER A 263 -3.52 9.32 6.03
C SER A 263 -5.04 9.16 6.14
N CYS A 264 -5.73 10.26 6.44
CA CYS A 264 -7.20 10.35 6.49
C CYS A 264 -7.75 11.34 5.47
N VAL A 265 -6.96 12.34 5.07
CA VAL A 265 -7.27 13.27 3.98
C VAL A 265 -6.05 13.37 3.08
N VAL A 266 -6.24 13.10 1.79
CA VAL A 266 -5.17 13.16 0.78
C VAL A 266 -5.65 13.94 -0.44
N ASP A 267 -4.89 14.96 -0.83
CA ASP A 267 -5.14 15.77 -2.03
C ASP A 267 -4.22 15.31 -3.16
N VAL A 268 -4.69 15.30 -4.41
CA VAL A 268 -3.77 15.25 -5.57
C VAL A 268 -3.07 16.59 -5.71
N VAL A 269 -1.75 16.57 -5.93
CA VAL A 269 -0.92 17.76 -6.14
C VAL A 269 0.05 17.55 -7.28
N ASP A 270 0.46 18.63 -7.95
CA ASP A 270 1.56 18.59 -8.90
C ASP A 270 2.92 18.75 -8.18
N ASN A 271 3.82 17.79 -8.41
CA ASN A 271 5.19 17.84 -7.91
C ASN A 271 6.12 17.02 -8.82
N PRO A 272 6.51 17.57 -9.98
CA PRO A 272 7.31 16.84 -10.97
C PRO A 272 8.69 16.44 -10.43
N ALA A 273 9.30 17.26 -9.57
CA ALA A 273 10.59 16.95 -8.97
C ALA A 273 10.54 15.74 -8.02
N LEU A 274 9.48 15.63 -7.21
CA LEU A 274 9.29 14.46 -6.36
C LEU A 274 9.00 13.20 -7.18
N ARG A 275 8.16 13.33 -8.23
CA ARG A 275 7.90 12.24 -9.16
C ARG A 275 9.19 11.74 -9.79
N GLU A 276 10.02 12.63 -10.32
CA GLU A 276 11.31 12.29 -10.94
C GLU A 276 12.23 11.53 -9.98
N ARG A 277 12.36 12.01 -8.73
CA ARG A 277 13.18 11.35 -7.70
C ARG A 277 12.65 9.96 -7.33
N ALA A 278 11.34 9.84 -7.12
CA ALA A 278 10.71 8.57 -6.79
C ALA A 278 10.84 7.55 -7.94
N THR A 279 10.59 7.99 -9.18
CA THR A 279 10.78 7.16 -10.38
C THR A 279 12.23 6.71 -10.53
N ALA A 280 13.21 7.61 -10.34
CA ALA A 280 14.62 7.24 -10.41
C ALA A 280 15.03 6.17 -9.38
N VAL A 281 14.47 6.25 -8.16
CA VAL A 281 14.67 5.24 -7.10
C VAL A 281 14.09 3.89 -7.53
N LEU A 282 12.87 3.86 -8.07
CA LEU A 282 12.23 2.63 -8.54
C LEU A 282 12.95 2.03 -9.76
N ASP A 283 13.43 2.88 -10.68
CA ASP A 283 14.18 2.48 -11.87
C ASP A 283 15.54 1.85 -11.52
N ASP A 284 16.33 2.50 -10.66
CA ASP A 284 17.59 1.94 -10.18
C ASP A 284 17.34 0.62 -9.44
N ALA A 285 16.16 0.45 -8.83
CA ALA A 285 15.78 -0.78 -8.13
C ALA A 285 15.37 -1.91 -9.05
N GLY A 286 15.09 -1.62 -10.32
CA GLY A 286 14.49 -2.60 -11.22
C GLY A 286 13.12 -3.08 -10.75
N TYR A 287 12.42 -2.28 -9.94
CA TYR A 287 11.12 -2.65 -9.40
C TYR A 287 10.03 -2.49 -10.47
N HIS A 288 9.11 -3.45 -10.58
CA HIS A 288 7.85 -3.27 -11.31
C HIS A 288 6.71 -3.70 -10.38
N GLY A 289 5.53 -3.10 -10.56
CA GLY A 289 4.38 -3.27 -9.69
C GLY A 289 3.88 -1.96 -9.09
N ILE A 290 2.87 -2.07 -8.23
CA ILE A 290 2.29 -0.94 -7.49
C ILE A 290 3.25 -0.49 -6.40
N SER A 291 3.41 0.82 -6.22
CA SER A 291 4.18 1.39 -5.12
C SER A 291 3.67 2.74 -4.60
N GLU A 292 4.00 3.02 -3.33
CA GLU A 292 3.89 4.33 -2.70
C GLU A 292 5.28 4.76 -2.21
N SER A 293 5.87 5.77 -2.84
CA SER A 293 7.14 6.36 -2.37
C SER A 293 6.83 7.55 -1.46
N GLU A 294 7.03 7.41 -0.15
CA GLU A 294 6.64 8.40 0.86
C GLU A 294 7.78 9.38 1.15
N PHE A 295 7.49 10.68 1.01
CA PHE A 295 8.38 11.78 1.38
C PHE A 295 7.75 12.64 2.46
N VAL A 296 8.60 13.13 3.37
CA VAL A 296 8.23 14.19 4.31
C VAL A 296 8.92 15.50 3.94
N TYR A 297 8.28 16.61 4.24
CA TYR A 297 8.87 17.92 4.01
C TYR A 297 9.67 18.34 5.24
N ASP A 298 10.98 18.43 5.07
CA ASP A 298 11.94 18.93 6.04
C ASP A 298 12.02 20.45 5.93
N ARG A 299 11.62 21.15 7.02
CA ARG A 299 11.60 22.62 7.06
C ARG A 299 12.98 23.24 7.08
N ASP A 300 13.94 22.59 7.72
CA ASP A 300 15.28 23.11 7.87
C ASP A 300 16.05 23.01 6.55
N ARG A 301 15.80 21.93 5.79
CA ARG A 301 16.38 21.71 4.46
C ARG A 301 15.59 22.33 3.32
N GLU A 302 14.36 22.79 3.57
CA GLU A 302 13.38 23.22 2.56
C GLU A 302 13.23 22.17 1.43
N ALA A 303 13.23 20.88 1.80
CA ALA A 303 13.30 19.77 0.86
C ALA A 303 12.41 18.59 1.26
N TYR A 304 11.95 17.86 0.25
CA TYR A 304 11.32 16.55 0.43
C TYR A 304 12.39 15.48 0.62
N VAL A 305 12.36 14.77 1.74
CA VAL A 305 13.24 13.64 2.05
C VAL A 305 12.46 12.33 1.97
N LEU A 306 13.01 11.32 1.27
CA LEU A 306 12.39 10.01 1.11
C LEU A 306 12.47 9.21 2.41
N LEU A 307 11.32 8.79 2.95
CA LEU A 307 11.25 7.99 4.17
C LEU A 307 11.22 6.50 3.90
N ASP A 308 10.30 6.07 3.04
CA ASP A 308 10.02 4.65 2.77
C ASP A 308 9.42 4.49 1.36
N VAL A 309 9.49 3.27 0.82
CA VAL A 309 8.82 2.90 -0.42
C VAL A 309 8.04 1.62 -0.18
N ASN A 310 6.71 1.70 -0.19
CA ASN A 310 5.84 0.54 -0.02
C ASN A 310 5.60 -0.12 -1.39
N THR A 311 5.83 -1.43 -1.52
CA THR A 311 5.72 -2.20 -2.78
C THR A 311 4.38 -2.93 -2.92
N ARG A 312 3.28 -2.27 -2.54
CA ARG A 312 1.93 -2.84 -2.52
C ARG A 312 0.86 -1.76 -2.53
N PRO A 313 -0.42 -2.10 -2.78
CA PRO A 313 -1.55 -1.24 -2.45
C PRO A 313 -1.56 -0.81 -0.96
N TRP A 314 -2.07 0.39 -0.72
CA TRP A 314 -2.19 1.01 0.61
C TRP A 314 -3.55 1.72 0.78
N LYS A 315 -3.77 2.34 1.94
CA LYS A 315 -5.10 2.77 2.42
C LYS A 315 -5.87 3.68 1.45
N TRP A 316 -5.17 4.56 0.72
CA TRP A 316 -5.78 5.52 -0.20
C TRP A 316 -5.66 5.13 -1.68
N ILE A 317 -5.46 3.84 -2.01
CA ILE A 317 -5.33 3.33 -3.39
C ILE A 317 -6.50 3.70 -4.33
N SER A 318 -7.67 4.08 -3.79
CA SER A 318 -8.79 4.57 -4.61
C SER A 318 -8.62 6.01 -5.12
N LEU A 319 -7.75 6.83 -4.51
CA LEU A 319 -7.46 8.19 -4.98
C LEU A 319 -6.81 8.22 -6.37
N PRO A 320 -5.69 7.49 -6.65
CA PRO A 320 -5.10 7.51 -7.98
C PRO A 320 -6.08 7.03 -9.04
N VAL A 321 -6.92 6.04 -8.74
CA VAL A 321 -8.00 5.58 -9.63
C VAL A 321 -8.95 6.72 -9.97
N ALA A 322 -9.40 7.47 -8.96
CA ALA A 322 -10.26 8.63 -9.15
C ALA A 322 -9.59 9.79 -9.92
N ALA A 323 -8.26 9.89 -9.80
CA ALA A 323 -7.47 10.86 -10.55
C ALA A 323 -7.16 10.42 -11.99
N GLY A 324 -7.72 9.29 -12.45
CA GLY A 324 -7.51 8.75 -13.80
C GLY A 324 -6.28 7.83 -13.94
N ALA A 325 -5.61 7.50 -12.83
CA ALA A 325 -4.49 6.57 -12.78
C ALA A 325 -4.91 5.26 -12.09
N ASN A 326 -5.58 4.36 -12.82
CA ASN A 326 -6.07 3.09 -12.26
C ASN A 326 -4.94 2.06 -12.06
N LEU A 327 -4.16 2.24 -11.00
CA LEU A 327 -2.98 1.40 -10.69
C LEU A 327 -3.33 -0.10 -10.54
N PRO A 328 -4.42 -0.51 -9.84
CA PRO A 328 -4.82 -1.91 -9.80
C PRO A 328 -5.11 -2.50 -11.18
N MET A 329 -5.79 -1.75 -12.05
CA MET A 329 -6.14 -2.24 -13.38
C MET A 329 -4.90 -2.35 -14.28
N ALA A 330 -3.96 -1.39 -14.22
CA ALA A 330 -2.70 -1.47 -14.95
C ALA A 330 -1.89 -2.72 -14.53
N ALA A 331 -1.77 -2.95 -13.22
CA ALA A 331 -1.11 -4.14 -12.67
C ALA A 331 -1.77 -5.45 -13.09
N TYR A 332 -3.11 -5.50 -13.10
CA TYR A 332 -3.86 -6.66 -13.57
C TYR A 332 -3.66 -6.91 -15.07
N ALA A 333 -3.78 -5.86 -15.90
CA ALA A 333 -3.66 -5.96 -17.35
C ALA A 333 -2.29 -6.49 -17.76
N ASP A 334 -1.21 -5.98 -17.16
CA ASP A 334 0.14 -6.45 -17.43
C ASP A 334 0.34 -7.91 -17.02
N ALA A 335 -0.19 -8.32 -15.87
CA ALA A 335 -0.07 -9.71 -15.40
C ALA A 335 -0.81 -10.70 -16.32
N VAL A 336 -1.93 -10.29 -16.92
CA VAL A 336 -2.68 -11.13 -17.88
C VAL A 336 -2.00 -11.13 -19.25
N ALA A 337 -1.63 -9.97 -19.79
CA ALA A 337 -1.04 -9.85 -21.13
C ALA A 337 0.31 -10.58 -21.26
N ASN A 338 1.16 -10.52 -20.23
CA ASN A 338 2.44 -11.22 -20.23
C ASN A 338 2.29 -12.75 -20.23
N ALA A 339 1.21 -13.30 -19.64
CA ALA A 339 0.95 -14.74 -19.67
C ALA A 339 0.58 -15.22 -21.09
N ASP A 340 -0.26 -14.45 -21.79
CA ASP A 340 -0.70 -14.78 -23.15
C ASP A 340 0.45 -14.69 -24.18
N ALA A 341 1.39 -13.75 -23.97
CA ALA A 341 2.58 -13.60 -24.81
C ALA A 341 3.56 -14.78 -24.67
N VAL A 342 3.68 -15.39 -23.48
CA VAL A 342 4.53 -16.57 -23.24
C VAL A 342 3.90 -17.85 -23.84
N ALA A 343 2.57 -17.92 -23.92
CA ALA A 343 1.84 -19.06 -24.48
C ALA A 343 1.78 -19.06 -26.02
N ASN A 344 1.87 -17.90 -26.69
CA ASN A 344 1.70 -17.77 -28.13
C ASN A 344 2.85 -17.00 -28.82
N VAL A 345 3.93 -17.72 -29.16
CA VAL A 345 5.11 -17.15 -29.84
C VAL A 345 4.85 -16.68 -31.29
N ASP A 346 3.65 -16.92 -31.84
CA ASP A 346 3.25 -16.58 -33.21
C ASP A 346 2.00 -15.67 -33.30
N ALA A 347 1.42 -15.24 -32.18
CA ALA A 347 0.30 -14.31 -32.18
C ALA A 347 0.82 -12.90 -31.87
N VAL A 348 1.05 -12.09 -32.91
CA VAL A 348 1.05 -10.63 -32.73
C VAL A 348 -0.36 -10.27 -32.26
N ALA A 349 -0.50 -10.01 -30.97
CA ALA A 349 -1.75 -9.59 -30.36
C ALA A 349 -2.27 -8.33 -31.06
N ASP A 350 -3.57 -8.30 -31.29
CA ASP A 350 -4.30 -7.12 -31.76
C ASP A 350 -4.07 -5.97 -30.76
N PRO A 351 -3.39 -4.87 -31.15
CA PRO A 351 -3.06 -3.78 -30.23
C PRO A 351 -4.28 -3.03 -29.69
N ASP A 352 -5.49 -3.31 -30.19
CA ASP A 352 -6.74 -2.68 -29.78
C ASP A 352 -7.55 -3.47 -28.71
N ALA A 353 -7.03 -4.60 -28.20
CA ALA A 353 -7.85 -5.54 -27.38
C ALA A 353 -7.76 -5.35 -25.84
N VAL A 354 -6.87 -4.51 -25.33
CA VAL A 354 -6.83 -4.11 -23.91
C VAL A 354 -6.21 -2.73 -23.84
N ASP A 355 -7.05 -1.71 -23.81
CA ASP A 355 -6.64 -0.33 -23.55
C ASP A 355 -6.24 -0.23 -22.06
N ALA A 356 -5.07 -0.78 -21.72
CA ALA A 356 -4.45 -0.63 -20.39
C ALA A 356 -3.88 0.78 -20.17
N HIS A 357 -3.94 1.61 -21.22
CA HIS A 357 -3.49 2.98 -21.28
C HIS A 357 -4.57 3.85 -21.96
N ASP A 358 -5.80 3.79 -21.45
CA ASP A 358 -6.79 4.82 -21.78
C ASP A 358 -6.14 6.21 -21.63
N GLU A 359 -6.26 7.06 -22.66
CA GLU A 359 -5.76 8.44 -22.59
C GLU A 359 -6.24 9.06 -21.28
N PRO A 360 -5.37 9.66 -20.46
CA PRO A 360 -5.77 10.18 -19.16
C PRO A 360 -6.95 11.12 -19.37
N GLY A 361 -8.07 10.81 -18.70
CA GLY A 361 -9.24 11.67 -18.68
C GLY A 361 -8.88 13.10 -18.22
N PRO A 362 -9.81 14.07 -18.33
CA PRO A 362 -9.52 15.44 -17.92
C PRO A 362 -8.93 15.47 -16.51
N ALA A 363 -7.83 16.19 -16.33
CA ALA A 363 -7.15 16.31 -15.04
C ALA A 363 -8.16 16.74 -13.96
N ARG A 364 -8.40 15.83 -13.02
CA ARG A 364 -9.17 16.11 -11.80
C ARG A 364 -8.21 16.09 -10.62
N ASP A 365 -8.53 16.92 -9.64
CA ASP A 365 -7.79 17.00 -8.39
C ASP A 365 -8.65 16.44 -7.24
N PRO A 366 -8.97 15.13 -7.24
CA PRO A 366 -9.80 14.57 -6.21
C PRO A 366 -9.14 14.66 -4.84
N ARG A 367 -10.00 14.72 -3.83
CA ARG A 367 -9.64 14.61 -2.42
C ARG A 367 -10.15 13.30 -1.87
N TRP A 368 -9.26 12.46 -1.38
CA TRP A 368 -9.64 11.23 -0.70
C TRP A 368 -9.83 11.48 0.79
N VAL A 369 -10.91 10.91 1.35
CA VAL A 369 -11.28 11.04 2.76
C VAL A 369 -11.60 9.69 3.36
N PHE A 370 -10.89 9.31 4.42
CA PHE A 370 -11.28 8.22 5.31
C PHE A 370 -11.99 8.78 6.54
N LEU A 371 -13.32 8.76 6.46
CA LEU A 371 -14.20 9.49 7.36
C LEU A 371 -14.07 9.06 8.83
N ALA A 372 -13.87 7.77 9.10
CA ALA A 372 -13.77 7.25 10.48
C ALA A 372 -12.63 7.93 11.25
N ASP A 373 -11.42 7.88 10.70
CA ASP A 373 -10.26 8.53 11.30
C ASP A 373 -10.33 10.06 11.25
N TYR A 374 -10.88 10.61 10.16
CA TYR A 374 -10.96 12.06 10.01
C TYR A 374 -11.87 12.69 11.08
N VAL A 375 -13.01 12.07 11.40
CA VAL A 375 -13.89 12.53 12.49
C VAL A 375 -13.15 12.50 13.82
N GLN A 376 -12.35 11.46 14.09
CA GLN A 376 -11.54 11.40 15.32
C GLN A 376 -10.45 12.47 15.35
N ALA A 377 -9.80 12.72 14.21
CA ALA A 377 -8.79 13.76 14.08
C ALA A 377 -9.38 15.14 14.41
N VAL A 378 -10.54 15.47 13.85
CA VAL A 378 -11.25 16.75 14.09
C VAL A 378 -11.79 16.84 15.51
N ALA A 379 -12.34 15.75 16.06
CA ALA A 379 -12.92 15.73 17.41
C ALA A 379 -11.88 15.89 18.54
N GLY A 380 -10.61 15.54 18.28
CA GLY A 380 -9.49 15.86 19.15
C GLY A 380 -9.13 17.34 19.07
N ASP A 381 -8.05 17.66 18.36
CA ASP A 381 -7.56 19.03 18.14
C ASP A 381 -7.27 19.32 16.65
N GLY A 382 -7.78 18.48 15.75
CA GLY A 382 -7.72 18.65 14.30
C GLY A 382 -8.54 19.86 13.84
N GLY A 383 -7.90 20.78 13.13
CA GLY A 383 -8.67 21.76 12.36
C GLY A 383 -9.45 21.04 11.25
N ASP A 384 -10.71 21.42 11.03
CA ASP A 384 -11.49 20.95 9.89
C ASP A 384 -10.89 21.53 8.60
N VAL A 385 -10.38 20.65 7.74
CA VAL A 385 -9.84 20.98 6.41
C VAL A 385 -10.85 20.73 5.29
N LEU A 386 -12.03 20.20 5.61
CA LEU A 386 -13.11 20.00 4.63
C LEU A 386 -14.01 21.23 4.56
N SER A 387 -14.39 21.59 3.34
CA SER A 387 -15.39 22.60 3.07
C SER A 387 -16.80 22.08 3.41
N ARG A 388 -17.76 23.00 3.51
CA ARG A 388 -19.17 22.64 3.69
C ARG A 388 -19.70 21.77 2.54
N GLU A 389 -19.24 22.02 1.32
CA GLU A 389 -19.66 21.29 0.12
C GLU A 389 -19.09 19.87 0.10
N GLU A 390 -17.86 19.69 0.56
CA GLU A 390 -17.23 18.37 0.71
C GLU A 390 -17.93 17.53 1.80
N TRP A 391 -18.29 18.16 2.93
CA TRP A 391 -19.13 17.52 3.94
C TRP A 391 -20.50 17.12 3.39
N TYR A 392 -21.12 17.96 2.56
CA TYR A 392 -22.42 17.64 1.94
C TYR A 392 -22.30 16.46 0.99
N ALA A 393 -21.26 16.43 0.15
CA ALA A 393 -20.97 15.30 -0.73
C ALA A 393 -20.81 13.99 0.06
N LEU A 394 -20.02 14.00 1.14
CA LEU A 394 -19.84 12.82 2.01
C LEU A 394 -21.15 12.35 2.67
N VAL A 395 -22.01 13.27 3.10
CA VAL A 395 -23.28 12.92 3.79
C VAL A 395 -24.36 12.46 2.80
N GLN A 396 -24.42 13.07 1.62
CA GLN A 396 -25.35 12.70 0.55
C GLN A 396 -24.91 11.40 -0.14
N GLY A 397 -23.62 11.09 -0.06
CA GLY A 397 -23.01 10.00 -0.82
C GLY A 397 -22.81 10.33 -2.29
N ASP A 398 -22.76 11.63 -2.61
CA ASP A 398 -22.30 12.16 -3.89
C ASP A 398 -20.75 12.13 -3.91
N VAL A 399 -20.19 10.96 -3.64
CA VAL A 399 -18.76 10.68 -3.60
C VAL A 399 -18.36 10.01 -4.90
N ALA A 400 -17.28 10.47 -5.50
CA ALA A 400 -16.94 10.04 -6.85
C ALA A 400 -16.58 8.55 -6.90
N THR A 401 -17.19 7.81 -7.84
CA THR A 401 -16.75 6.46 -8.19
C THR A 401 -15.78 6.48 -9.38
N PRO A 402 -14.85 5.51 -9.48
CA PRO A 402 -13.99 5.34 -10.66
C PRO A 402 -14.76 5.43 -11.99
N ALA A 403 -15.89 4.72 -12.09
CA ALA A 403 -16.70 4.67 -13.30
C ALA A 403 -17.38 6.03 -13.64
N GLU A 404 -17.84 6.78 -12.64
CA GLU A 404 -18.44 8.11 -12.85
C GLU A 404 -17.39 9.15 -13.26
N LEU A 405 -16.16 8.98 -12.80
CA LEU A 405 -15.03 9.84 -13.14
C LEU A 405 -14.59 9.59 -14.59
N GLU A 406 -14.66 8.37 -15.10
CA GLU A 406 -14.39 8.10 -16.52
C GLU A 406 -15.48 8.71 -17.44
N SER A 407 -16.74 8.79 -16.99
CA SER A 407 -17.87 9.19 -17.85
C SER A 407 -18.22 10.69 -17.87
N HIS A 408 -17.78 11.50 -16.91
CA HIS A 408 -18.30 12.88 -16.72
C HIS A 408 -17.27 14.00 -16.85
N ALA A 409 -17.01 14.47 -18.07
CA ALA A 409 -16.02 15.52 -18.32
C ALA A 409 -16.36 16.95 -17.84
N ASN A 410 -17.48 17.26 -17.16
CA ASN A 410 -17.88 18.68 -17.02
C ASN A 410 -18.96 19.10 -15.99
N ASP A 411 -19.27 18.34 -14.93
CA ASP A 411 -20.22 18.85 -13.91
C ASP A 411 -19.59 18.94 -12.52
N ALA A 412 -19.89 20.04 -11.84
CA ALA A 412 -19.19 20.57 -10.67
C ALA A 412 -19.52 19.81 -9.37
N THR A 413 -19.38 18.49 -9.36
CA THR A 413 -19.38 17.71 -8.14
C THR A 413 -18.03 17.88 -7.44
N THR A 414 -18.05 18.21 -6.16
CA THR A 414 -16.87 18.15 -5.29
C THR A 414 -16.21 16.79 -5.46
N ASP A 415 -14.98 16.73 -5.97
CA ASP A 415 -14.26 15.47 -6.29
C ASP A 415 -13.80 14.74 -5.01
N VAL A 416 -14.71 14.46 -4.10
CA VAL A 416 -14.42 13.74 -2.85
C VAL A 416 -14.55 12.25 -3.08
N VAL A 417 -13.50 11.51 -2.75
CA VAL A 417 -13.43 10.05 -2.81
C VAL A 417 -13.48 9.51 -1.38
N ALA A 418 -14.55 8.84 -1.01
CA ALA A 418 -14.62 8.18 0.29
C ALA A 418 -13.84 6.86 0.30
N GLY A 419 -13.02 6.63 1.33
CA GLY A 419 -12.24 5.40 1.47
C GLY A 419 -13.09 4.14 1.59
N VAL A 420 -14.25 4.21 2.27
CA VAL A 420 -15.16 3.08 2.48
C VAL A 420 -16.60 3.42 2.13
N TYR A 421 -17.07 4.58 2.60
CA TYR A 421 -18.47 4.98 2.49
C TYR A 421 -18.97 5.06 1.04
N ARG A 422 -20.00 4.27 0.70
CA ARG A 422 -20.75 4.32 -0.56
C ARG A 422 -22.21 3.89 -0.31
N PRO A 423 -23.22 4.71 -0.65
CA PRO A 423 -24.62 4.35 -0.40
C PRO A 423 -25.15 3.16 -1.21
N ASP A 424 -24.66 2.99 -2.44
CA ASP A 424 -25.01 1.90 -3.36
C ASP A 424 -24.29 0.58 -3.04
N ASP A 425 -23.21 0.66 -2.26
CA ASP A 425 -22.45 -0.46 -1.71
C ASP A 425 -22.30 -0.32 -0.17
N PRO A 426 -23.38 -0.51 0.61
CA PRO A 426 -23.44 -0.10 2.02
C PRO A 426 -22.80 -1.09 3.01
N ASP A 427 -22.59 -2.36 2.63
CA ASP A 427 -22.09 -3.38 3.57
C ASP A 427 -20.69 -3.04 4.13
N PRO A 428 -19.70 -2.60 3.32
CA PRO A 428 -18.41 -2.16 3.84
C PRO A 428 -18.50 -1.07 4.90
N THR A 429 -19.41 -0.11 4.73
CA THR A 429 -19.67 0.95 5.72
C THR A 429 -20.23 0.35 7.01
N TYR A 430 -21.18 -0.57 6.88
CA TYR A 430 -21.74 -1.27 8.02
C TYR A 430 -20.68 -2.07 8.79
N GLN A 431 -19.79 -2.81 8.10
CA GLN A 431 -18.70 -3.53 8.75
C GLN A 431 -17.75 -2.58 9.47
N LEU A 432 -17.32 -1.49 8.82
CA LEU A 432 -16.45 -0.49 9.43
C LEU A 432 -17.06 0.09 10.72
N LEU A 433 -18.33 0.50 10.69
CA LEU A 433 -19.02 1.01 11.87
C LEU A 433 -19.07 0.00 13.02
N ARG A 434 -19.17 -1.31 12.73
CA ARG A 434 -19.12 -2.33 13.78
C ARG A 434 -17.75 -2.39 14.46
N THR A 435 -16.68 -2.25 13.68
CA THR A 435 -15.31 -2.19 14.22
C THR A 435 -15.11 -0.93 15.06
N GLU A 436 -15.44 0.24 14.52
CA GLU A 436 -15.28 1.54 15.21
C GLU A 436 -16.11 1.66 16.50
N LEU A 437 -17.27 0.99 16.56
CA LEU A 437 -18.13 0.97 17.76
C LEU A 437 -17.75 -0.14 18.76
N GLY A 438 -16.64 -0.86 18.55
CA GLY A 438 -16.18 -1.95 19.40
C GLY A 438 -17.13 -3.16 19.43
N LEU A 439 -17.96 -3.31 18.39
CA LEU A 439 -18.89 -4.44 18.24
C LEU A 439 -18.22 -5.67 17.62
N ARG A 440 -16.98 -5.51 17.13
CA ARG A 440 -16.09 -6.54 16.58
C ARG A 440 -14.62 -6.11 16.74
N GLU A 441 -13.74 -7.10 16.73
CA GLU A 441 -12.28 -6.89 16.69
C GLU A 441 -11.79 -7.27 15.28
N TYR A 442 -11.10 -6.36 14.61
CA TYR A 442 -10.36 -6.64 13.38
C TYR A 442 -8.98 -6.02 13.50
N TYR A 443 -7.95 -6.78 13.16
CA TYR A 443 -6.60 -6.25 13.07
C TYR A 443 -6.32 -5.89 11.61
N CYS A 444 -6.20 -4.60 11.32
CA CYS A 444 -5.45 -4.10 10.18
C CYS A 444 -4.27 -3.29 10.72
N ALA A 445 -3.07 -3.50 10.17
CA ALA A 445 -1.96 -2.57 10.39
C ALA A 445 -2.13 -1.25 9.61
N CYS A 446 -3.18 -1.15 8.78
CA CYS A 446 -3.66 0.05 8.12
C CYS A 446 -4.64 0.84 9.03
#